data_AF-A0A817NWT9-F1
#
_entry.id   AF-A0A817NWT9-F1
#
_cell.length_a   1.000
_cell.length_b   1.000
_cell.length_c   1.000
_cell.angle_alpha   90.00
_cell.angle_beta   90.00
_cell.angle_gamma   90.00
#
_symmetry.space_group_name_H-M   'P 1'
#
loop_
_entity.id
_entity.type
_entity.pdbx_description
1 polymer ?
#
loop_
_entity_poly.entity_id
_entity_poly.type
_entity_poly.pdbx_seq_one_letter_code
_entity_poly.pdbx_strand_id
1 'polypeptide(L)'
;MAYFNLGINPKDAIKLKSSGGKNSIDLTNFHPSNGKDVEDDWDVQPGDVIAWGDYRAESTYFVDGHRRLLKNQDTSGSGYLTIPLSITRLFSSALKHYASLLEHEPYLVAEIELGPTDGIFVEKFGSPLPEAIRNRNDISYTFNPAEITLYVTVGRNKAYAFSLDGTKTKDIVDYIEVANEKKAAFIVKYDIQV
;
A
#
# COMPACT_ATOMS: atom_id res chain seq x y z
N MET A 1 13.98 20.48 8.43
CA MET A 1 12.51 20.30 8.45
C MET A 1 11.94 21.22 7.38
N ALA A 2 11.63 20.70 6.19
CA ALA A 2 11.02 21.49 5.12
C ALA A 2 9.51 21.30 5.19
N TYR A 3 8.76 22.39 5.41
CA TYR A 3 7.31 22.39 5.30
C TYR A 3 6.96 22.76 3.86
N PHE A 4 6.41 21.83 3.11
CA PHE A 4 5.79 22.15 1.83
C PHE A 4 4.33 22.50 2.08
N ASN A 5 4.08 23.79 2.23
CA ASN A 5 2.75 24.35 2.12
C ASN A 5 2.41 24.41 0.63
N LEU A 6 1.54 23.53 0.16
CA LEU A 6 1.03 23.56 -1.21
C LEU A 6 0.14 24.80 -1.49
N GLY A 7 0.05 25.76 -0.56
CA GLY A 7 -0.74 27.00 -0.73
C GLY A 7 -2.24 26.74 -0.66
N ILE A 8 -2.66 25.72 0.07
CA ILE A 8 -4.03 25.22 0.07
C ILE A 8 -4.72 25.66 1.37
N ASN A 9 -5.91 26.24 1.21
CA ASN A 9 -6.78 26.55 2.32
C ASN A 9 -7.24 25.24 2.99
N PRO A 10 -7.03 25.05 4.31
CA PRO A 10 -7.44 23.83 5.03
C PRO A 10 -8.97 23.55 5.02
N LYS A 11 -9.75 24.38 4.34
CA LYS A 11 -11.19 24.26 4.15
C LYS A 11 -11.59 23.41 2.93
N ASP A 12 -10.67 23.12 2.03
CA ASP A 12 -10.94 22.39 0.78
C ASP A 12 -10.31 21.00 0.84
N ALA A 13 -11.11 19.94 0.75
CA ALA A 13 -10.56 18.62 0.56
C ALA A 13 -10.13 18.47 -0.90
N ILE A 14 -8.94 17.91 -1.09
CA ILE A 14 -8.41 17.68 -2.43
C ILE A 14 -8.58 16.21 -2.75
N LYS A 15 -9.28 15.98 -3.86
CA LYS A 15 -9.25 14.70 -4.53
C LYS A 15 -7.93 14.58 -5.27
N LEU A 16 -7.10 13.60 -4.88
CA LEU A 16 -5.94 13.20 -5.66
C LEU A 16 -6.42 12.14 -6.66
N LYS A 17 -6.77 12.56 -7.89
CA LYS A 17 -7.17 11.60 -8.95
C LYS A 17 -5.94 10.86 -9.48
N SER A 18 -6.10 9.55 -9.70
CA SER A 18 -5.18 8.68 -10.45
C SER A 18 -5.03 9.05 -11.94
N SER A 19 -5.83 10.00 -12.44
CA SER A 19 -5.87 10.42 -13.85
C SER A 19 -5.53 11.90 -14.10
N GLY A 20 -4.80 12.55 -13.18
CA GLY A 20 -4.16 13.84 -13.45
C GLY A 20 -5.05 15.09 -13.31
N GLY A 21 -6.14 15.02 -12.55
CA GLY A 21 -6.95 16.19 -12.21
C GLY A 21 -7.09 16.39 -10.70
N LYS A 22 -6.78 17.59 -10.19
CA LYS A 22 -7.22 18.03 -8.87
C LYS A 22 -8.64 18.57 -9.00
N ASN A 23 -9.62 17.86 -8.46
CA ASN A 23 -10.94 18.44 -8.19
C ASN A 23 -11.00 18.75 -6.69
N SER A 24 -11.33 19.99 -6.34
CA SER A 24 -11.62 20.37 -4.95
C SER A 24 -13.06 20.00 -4.62
N ILE A 25 -13.27 19.35 -3.48
CA ILE A 25 -14.59 19.12 -2.90
C ILE A 25 -14.70 20.05 -1.68
N ASP A 26 -15.76 20.87 -1.61
CA ASP A 26 -16.02 21.71 -0.44
C ASP A 26 -16.52 20.83 0.71
N LEU A 27 -15.66 20.60 1.69
CA LEU A 27 -15.92 19.74 2.84
C LEU A 27 -15.90 20.52 4.15
N THR A 28 -16.27 21.80 4.11
CA THR A 28 -16.19 22.75 5.23
C THR A 28 -16.91 22.33 6.52
N ASN A 29 -17.88 21.41 6.46
CA ASN A 29 -18.60 20.87 7.63
C ASN A 29 -18.41 19.36 7.83
N PHE A 30 -17.48 18.74 7.11
CA PHE A 30 -17.28 17.29 7.16
C PHE A 30 -16.24 16.92 8.21
N HIS A 31 -16.65 16.07 9.16
CA HIS A 31 -15.73 15.38 10.05
C HIS A 31 -15.46 13.97 9.51
N PRO A 32 -14.31 13.72 8.86
CA PRO A 32 -13.99 12.39 8.36
C PRO A 32 -13.86 11.41 9.52
N SER A 33 -14.48 10.25 9.37
CA SER A 33 -14.34 9.14 10.31
C SER A 33 -14.17 7.84 9.53
N ASN A 34 -13.31 6.97 10.04
CA ASN A 34 -13.05 5.67 9.44
C ASN A 34 -14.34 4.84 9.41
N GLY A 35 -14.64 4.25 8.25
CA GLY A 35 -15.83 3.45 8.01
C GLY A 35 -17.09 4.25 7.70
N LYS A 36 -17.02 5.59 7.67
CA LYS A 36 -18.16 6.42 7.26
C LYS A 36 -18.45 6.25 5.77
N ASP A 37 -19.73 6.15 5.42
CA ASP A 37 -20.17 6.16 4.03
C ASP A 37 -19.84 7.50 3.36
N VAL A 38 -19.40 7.43 2.12
CA VAL A 38 -19.21 8.58 1.24
C VAL A 38 -20.58 9.12 0.83
N GLU A 39 -20.76 10.42 0.87
CA GLU A 39 -22.02 11.07 0.49
C GLU A 39 -22.26 10.92 -1.03
N ASP A 40 -23.53 10.80 -1.42
CA ASP A 40 -23.91 10.48 -2.80
C ASP A 40 -23.54 11.57 -3.81
N ASP A 41 -23.42 12.81 -3.35
CA ASP A 41 -23.06 13.97 -4.15
C ASP A 41 -21.54 14.13 -4.35
N TRP A 42 -20.72 13.31 -3.69
CA TRP A 42 -19.28 13.32 -3.91
C TRP A 42 -18.92 12.62 -5.22
N ASP A 43 -18.28 13.37 -6.14
CA ASP A 43 -17.61 12.84 -7.34
C ASP A 43 -16.35 12.04 -6.96
N VAL A 44 -16.52 10.90 -6.28
CA VAL A 44 -15.46 9.96 -5.90
C VAL A 44 -15.85 8.52 -6.25
N GLN A 45 -14.84 7.70 -6.49
CA GLN A 45 -14.92 6.32 -6.96
C GLN A 45 -14.09 5.42 -6.02
N PRO A 46 -14.41 4.11 -5.94
CA PRO A 46 -13.55 3.16 -5.23
C PRO A 46 -12.08 3.26 -5.66
N GLY A 47 -11.22 3.33 -4.63
CA GLY A 47 -9.77 3.50 -4.67
C GLY A 47 -9.26 4.93 -4.85
N ASP A 48 -10.14 5.93 -4.95
CA ASP A 48 -9.74 7.33 -4.84
C ASP A 48 -9.11 7.64 -3.47
N VAL A 49 -8.13 8.54 -3.47
CA VAL A 49 -7.48 9.08 -2.26
C VAL A 49 -8.04 10.47 -1.97
N ILE A 50 -8.54 10.66 -0.76
CA ILE A 50 -9.10 11.92 -0.28
C ILE A 50 -8.23 12.42 0.87
N ALA A 51 -7.69 13.63 0.72
CA ALA A 51 -6.86 14.28 1.73
C ALA A 51 -7.47 15.63 2.14
N TRP A 52 -7.59 15.85 3.45
CA TRP A 52 -8.01 17.13 4.03
C TRP A 52 -6.79 17.91 4.50
N GLY A 53 -6.31 18.85 3.67
CA GLY A 53 -5.18 19.72 4.00
C GLY A 53 -3.82 19.01 3.94
N ASP A 54 -3.12 18.91 5.08
CA ASP A 54 -1.82 18.23 5.16
C ASP A 54 -2.04 16.72 4.91
N TYR A 55 -1.46 16.20 3.84
CA TYR A 55 -1.59 14.81 3.39
C TYR A 55 -1.04 13.78 4.40
N ARG A 56 -0.43 14.26 5.48
CA ARG A 56 -0.01 13.44 6.61
C ARG A 56 -1.14 12.51 7.04
N ALA A 57 -0.73 11.29 7.42
CA ALA A 57 -1.57 10.10 7.52
C ALA A 57 -2.90 10.25 8.28
N GLU A 58 -3.01 11.18 9.22
CA GLU A 58 -4.19 11.35 10.05
C GLU A 58 -5.42 11.90 9.31
N SER A 59 -5.19 12.61 8.19
CA SER A 59 -6.23 13.29 7.40
C SER A 59 -6.38 12.73 5.98
N THR A 60 -5.84 11.54 5.71
CA THR A 60 -5.92 10.88 4.41
C THR A 60 -6.74 9.60 4.48
N TYR A 61 -7.66 9.45 3.54
CA TYR A 61 -8.60 8.35 3.45
C TYR A 61 -8.65 7.79 2.01
N PHE A 62 -9.02 6.52 1.90
CA PHE A 62 -9.30 5.83 0.66
C PHE A 62 -10.80 5.54 0.56
N VAL A 63 -11.36 5.58 -0.63
CA VAL A 63 -12.74 5.11 -0.87
C VAL A 63 -12.72 3.60 -1.12
N ASP A 64 -13.37 2.79 -0.29
CA ASP A 64 -13.43 1.34 -0.51
C ASP A 64 -14.43 0.92 -1.59
N GLY A 65 -14.48 -0.38 -1.90
CA GLY A 65 -15.43 -0.96 -2.85
C GLY A 65 -16.91 -0.80 -2.47
N HIS A 66 -17.20 -0.40 -1.22
CA HIS A 66 -18.54 -0.12 -0.71
C HIS A 66 -18.82 1.38 -0.60
N ARG A 67 -17.95 2.25 -1.16
CA ARG A 67 -18.02 3.70 -1.02
C ARG A 67 -17.94 4.15 0.45
N ARG A 68 -17.05 3.55 1.24
CA ARG A 68 -16.73 4.00 2.61
C ARG A 68 -15.33 4.57 2.69
N LEU A 69 -15.13 5.50 3.62
CA LEU A 69 -13.83 6.06 3.91
C LEU A 69 -13.00 5.10 4.76
N LEU A 70 -11.89 4.61 4.22
CA LEU A 70 -10.87 3.86 4.95
C LEU A 70 -9.72 4.79 5.29
N LYS A 71 -9.46 4.99 6.58
CA LYS A 71 -8.33 5.80 7.03
C LYS A 71 -7.00 5.17 6.59
N ASN A 72 -6.05 6.01 6.21
CA ASN A 72 -4.68 5.59 6.00
C ASN A 72 -4.13 4.88 7.25
N GLN A 73 -3.44 3.76 7.04
CA GLN A 73 -2.98 2.87 8.11
C GLN A 73 -1.59 3.27 8.66
N ASP A 74 -0.91 4.25 8.05
CA ASP A 74 0.33 4.77 8.62
C ASP A 74 0.08 5.43 9.99
N THR A 75 0.73 4.89 11.01
CA THR A 75 0.70 5.40 12.39
C THR A 75 2.07 5.89 12.86
N SER A 76 3.06 5.93 11.96
CA SER A 76 4.44 6.28 12.28
C SER A 76 4.64 7.76 12.65
N GLY A 77 3.63 8.61 12.43
CA GLY A 77 3.73 10.06 12.56
C GLY A 77 4.58 10.72 11.46
N SER A 78 5.15 9.93 10.55
CA SER A 78 5.98 10.41 9.44
C SER A 78 5.15 10.92 8.26
N GLY A 79 3.85 10.60 8.24
CA GLY A 79 2.91 11.14 7.29
C GLY A 79 2.96 10.48 5.92
N TYR A 80 3.33 9.20 5.88
CA TYR A 80 3.36 8.42 4.66
C TYR A 80 1.98 7.91 4.29
N LEU A 81 1.75 7.68 3.01
CA LEU A 81 0.61 6.96 2.48
C LEU A 81 0.92 5.46 2.43
N THR A 82 0.11 4.67 3.14
CA THR A 82 0.12 3.20 3.05
C THR A 82 -1.18 2.77 2.38
N ILE A 83 -1.09 2.26 1.16
CA ILE A 83 -2.27 1.83 0.38
C ILE A 83 -2.59 0.37 0.75
N PRO A 84 -3.73 0.11 1.41
CA PRO A 84 -4.03 -1.21 1.94
C PRO A 84 -4.50 -2.18 0.86
N LEU A 85 -4.36 -3.46 1.13
CA LEU A 85 -4.68 -4.55 0.21
C LEU A 85 -6.16 -4.57 -0.21
N SER A 86 -7.05 -4.15 0.70
CA SER A 86 -8.49 -4.02 0.43
C SER A 86 -8.80 -3.01 -0.68
N ILE A 87 -7.92 -2.03 -0.88
CA ILE A 87 -8.02 -1.02 -1.94
C ILE A 87 -7.32 -1.51 -3.21
N THR A 88 -6.09 -2.00 -3.11
CA THR A 88 -5.31 -2.41 -4.30
C THR A 88 -5.93 -3.58 -5.05
N ARG A 89 -6.64 -4.49 -4.35
CA ARG A 89 -7.40 -5.60 -4.96
C ARG A 89 -8.55 -5.16 -5.86
N LEU A 90 -8.95 -3.89 -5.83
CA LEU A 90 -9.94 -3.34 -6.77
C LEU A 90 -9.38 -3.19 -8.19
N PHE A 91 -8.05 -3.27 -8.34
CA PHE A 91 -7.35 -3.00 -9.58
C PHE A 91 -6.61 -4.24 -10.08
N SER A 92 -6.50 -4.34 -11.41
CA SER A 92 -5.65 -5.36 -12.03
C SER A 92 -4.17 -5.06 -11.88
N SER A 93 -3.78 -3.79 -11.76
CA SER A 93 -2.42 -3.34 -11.43
C SER A 93 -2.51 -2.09 -10.56
N ALA A 94 -2.19 -2.24 -9.26
CA ALA A 94 -2.20 -1.12 -8.33
C ALA A 94 -1.16 -0.06 -8.73
N LEU A 95 0.00 -0.49 -9.23
CA LEU A 95 1.07 0.40 -9.68
C LEU A 95 0.60 1.32 -10.81
N LYS A 96 -0.10 0.77 -11.81
CA LYS A 96 -0.67 1.57 -12.90
C LYS A 96 -1.76 2.50 -12.42
N HIS A 97 -2.62 2.03 -11.51
CA HIS A 97 -3.68 2.87 -10.97
C HIS A 97 -3.11 4.09 -10.24
N TYR A 98 -2.10 3.90 -9.39
CA TYR A 98 -1.49 5.01 -8.64
C TYR A 98 -0.31 5.68 -9.37
N ALA A 99 -0.09 5.38 -10.66
CA ALA A 99 1.08 5.86 -11.39
C ALA A 99 1.22 7.39 -11.38
N SER A 100 0.11 8.12 -11.52
CA SER A 100 0.15 9.60 -11.48
C SER A 100 0.56 10.13 -10.10
N LEU A 101 0.11 9.48 -9.02
CA LEU A 101 0.50 9.83 -7.66
C LEU A 101 1.99 9.54 -7.43
N LEU A 102 2.45 8.39 -7.93
CA LEU A 102 3.83 7.94 -7.81
C LEU A 102 4.82 8.73 -8.67
N GLU A 103 4.39 9.25 -9.83
CA GLU A 103 5.25 10.08 -10.68
C GLU A 103 5.51 11.46 -10.05
N HIS A 104 4.47 12.06 -9.47
CA HIS A 104 4.57 13.39 -8.89
C HIS A 104 5.15 13.36 -7.47
N GLU A 105 4.80 12.35 -6.67
CA GLU A 105 5.09 12.32 -5.24
C GLU A 105 5.46 10.89 -4.73
N PRO A 106 6.48 10.23 -5.31
CA PRO A 106 6.80 8.83 -4.98
C PRO A 106 7.20 8.63 -3.51
N TYR A 107 7.84 9.64 -2.92
CA TYR A 107 8.31 9.61 -1.53
C TYR A 107 7.17 9.77 -0.50
N LEU A 108 5.97 10.17 -0.94
CA LEU A 108 4.80 10.23 -0.09
C LEU A 108 4.14 8.86 0.10
N VAL A 109 4.37 7.92 -0.81
CA VAL A 109 3.86 6.56 -0.69
C VAL A 109 4.95 5.68 -0.11
N ALA A 110 4.82 5.29 1.16
CA ALA A 110 5.78 4.39 1.77
C ALA A 110 5.54 2.95 1.34
N GLU A 111 4.27 2.55 1.26
CA GLU A 111 3.90 1.15 1.10
C GLU A 111 2.63 0.98 0.28
N ILE A 112 2.66 0.02 -0.64
CA ILE A 112 1.49 -0.47 -1.39
C ILE A 112 1.39 -1.96 -1.11
N GLU A 113 0.34 -2.38 -0.41
CA GLU A 113 0.08 -3.80 -0.20
C GLU A 113 -0.49 -4.42 -1.49
N LEU A 114 0.05 -5.56 -1.91
CA LEU A 114 -0.27 -6.17 -3.21
C LEU A 114 -0.94 -7.53 -3.04
N GLY A 115 -1.94 -7.78 -3.88
CA GLY A 115 -2.52 -9.12 -4.01
C GLY A 115 -1.59 -10.03 -4.82
N PRO A 116 -1.59 -11.35 -4.59
CA PRO A 116 -0.73 -12.29 -5.33
C PRO A 116 -1.04 -12.38 -6.84
N THR A 117 -2.16 -11.78 -7.27
CA THR A 117 -2.59 -11.69 -8.67
C THR A 117 -2.36 -10.31 -9.28
N ASP A 118 -1.72 -9.38 -8.56
CA ASP A 118 -1.50 -8.02 -9.06
C ASP A 118 -0.63 -8.05 -10.33
N GLY A 119 -1.00 -7.21 -11.30
CA GLY A 119 -0.36 -7.09 -12.61
C GLY A 119 1.11 -6.72 -12.53
N ILE A 120 1.57 -6.11 -11.43
CA ILE A 120 3.00 -5.82 -11.21
C ILE A 120 3.88 -7.07 -11.34
N PHE A 121 3.37 -8.26 -10.99
CA PHE A 121 4.14 -9.50 -11.12
C PHE A 121 4.49 -9.82 -12.56
N VAL A 122 3.54 -9.63 -13.46
CA VAL A 122 3.75 -9.80 -14.90
C VAL A 122 4.59 -8.64 -15.45
N GLU A 123 4.25 -7.40 -15.08
CA GLU A 123 4.83 -6.18 -15.65
C GLU A 123 6.30 -5.98 -15.29
N LYS A 124 6.70 -6.34 -14.06
CA LYS A 124 8.06 -6.11 -13.55
C LYS A 124 8.88 -7.39 -13.45
N PHE A 125 8.28 -8.52 -13.10
CA PHE A 125 9.01 -9.77 -12.87
C PHE A 125 8.86 -10.79 -14.02
N GLY A 126 8.03 -10.47 -15.03
CA GLY A 126 7.97 -11.13 -16.34
C GLY A 126 6.96 -12.27 -16.47
N SER A 127 6.41 -12.76 -15.36
CA SER A 127 5.37 -13.80 -15.38
C SER A 127 4.52 -13.74 -14.10
N PRO A 128 3.27 -14.22 -14.13
CA PRO A 128 2.45 -14.28 -12.92
C PRO A 128 3.06 -15.24 -11.90
N LEU A 129 2.79 -15.02 -10.62
CA LEU A 129 3.13 -15.99 -9.58
C LEU A 129 2.44 -17.34 -9.87
N PRO A 130 3.11 -18.48 -9.61
CA PRO A 130 2.50 -19.80 -9.74
C PRO A 130 1.21 -19.91 -8.92
N GLU A 131 0.21 -20.64 -9.45
CA GLU A 131 -1.09 -20.81 -8.77
C GLU A 131 -0.97 -21.35 -7.34
N ALA A 132 -0.05 -22.30 -7.12
CA ALA A 132 0.25 -22.86 -5.79
C ALA A 132 0.71 -21.79 -4.78
N ILE A 133 1.38 -20.72 -5.24
CA ILE A 133 1.77 -19.59 -4.40
C ILE A 133 0.64 -18.58 -4.27
N ARG A 134 -0.11 -18.33 -5.35
CA ARG A 134 -1.20 -17.34 -5.34
C ARG A 134 -2.34 -17.67 -4.38
N ASN A 135 -2.58 -18.96 -4.14
CA ASN A 135 -3.63 -19.43 -3.24
C ASN A 135 -3.21 -19.47 -1.77
N ARG A 136 -1.98 -19.05 -1.44
CA ARG A 136 -1.49 -19.02 -0.06
C ARG A 136 -1.94 -17.75 0.65
N ASN A 137 -2.36 -17.92 1.90
CA ASN A 137 -2.77 -16.82 2.78
C ASN A 137 -1.70 -16.42 3.81
N ASP A 138 -0.58 -17.15 3.83
CA ASP A 138 0.54 -16.89 4.74
C ASP A 138 1.63 -16.03 4.09
N ILE A 139 1.41 -15.52 2.87
CA ILE A 139 2.37 -14.65 2.18
C ILE A 139 1.79 -13.24 2.05
N SER A 140 2.57 -12.24 2.43
CA SER A 140 2.27 -10.84 2.14
C SER A 140 3.29 -10.24 1.18
N TYR A 141 2.81 -9.30 0.36
CA TYR A 141 3.58 -8.60 -0.66
C TYR A 141 3.40 -7.10 -0.44
N THR A 142 4.48 -6.38 -0.23
CA THR A 142 4.46 -4.92 -0.03
C THR A 142 5.45 -4.28 -0.98
N PHE A 143 5.00 -3.37 -1.83
CA PHE A 143 5.89 -2.60 -2.69
C PHE A 143 6.16 -1.24 -2.05
N ASN A 144 7.44 -0.87 -1.97
CA ASN A 144 7.89 0.45 -1.57
C ASN A 144 8.32 1.24 -2.83
N PRO A 145 7.54 2.25 -3.27
CA PRO A 145 7.86 3.05 -4.45
C PRO A 145 9.11 3.92 -4.30
N ALA A 146 9.42 4.41 -3.10
CA ALA A 146 10.58 5.26 -2.86
C ALA A 146 11.90 4.48 -3.02
N GLU A 147 11.91 3.22 -2.63
CA GLU A 147 13.06 2.31 -2.74
C GLU A 147 13.02 1.45 -4.01
N ILE A 148 11.93 1.52 -4.78
CA ILE A 148 11.67 0.68 -5.95
C ILE A 148 11.93 -0.81 -5.61
N THR A 149 11.34 -1.25 -4.49
CA THR A 149 11.62 -2.56 -3.90
C THR A 149 10.32 -3.28 -3.52
N LEU A 150 10.21 -4.55 -3.91
CA LEU A 150 9.16 -5.46 -3.45
C LEU A 150 9.65 -6.22 -2.21
N TYR A 151 8.91 -6.12 -1.13
CA TYR A 151 9.07 -6.91 0.08
C TYR A 151 8.12 -8.10 0.07
N VAL A 152 8.67 -9.29 0.30
CA VAL A 152 7.90 -10.54 0.41
C VAL A 152 8.11 -11.14 1.79
N THR A 153 7.01 -11.40 2.49
CA THR A 153 7.04 -12.02 3.82
C THR A 153 6.30 -13.34 3.79
N VAL A 154 6.91 -14.41 4.30
CA VAL A 154 6.29 -15.74 4.40
C VAL A 154 6.08 -16.08 5.88
N GLY A 155 4.82 -16.25 6.30
CA GLY A 155 4.41 -16.51 7.66
C GLY A 155 4.87 -15.42 8.63
N ARG A 156 5.71 -15.80 9.60
CA ARG A 156 6.32 -14.89 10.59
C ARG A 156 7.80 -14.60 10.31
N ASN A 157 8.28 -14.95 9.13
CA ASN A 157 9.66 -14.67 8.76
C ASN A 157 9.88 -13.17 8.59
N LYS A 158 11.13 -12.74 8.60
CA LYS A 158 11.49 -11.38 8.19
C LYS A 158 11.21 -11.22 6.69
N ALA A 159 10.71 -10.05 6.31
CA ALA A 159 10.53 -9.67 4.90
C ALA A 159 11.86 -9.78 4.14
N TYR A 160 11.78 -10.31 2.92
CA TYR A 160 12.89 -10.33 1.97
C TYR A 160 12.65 -9.31 0.86
N ALA A 161 13.69 -8.56 0.51
CA ALA A 161 13.63 -7.46 -0.43
C ALA A 161 14.06 -7.91 -1.83
N PHE A 162 13.26 -7.56 -2.84
CA PHE A 162 13.51 -7.78 -4.25
C PHE A 162 13.51 -6.43 -4.97
N SER A 163 14.65 -6.07 -5.57
CA SER A 163 14.69 -4.92 -6.48
C SER A 163 13.85 -5.20 -7.71
N LEU A 164 13.20 -4.18 -8.27
CA LEU A 164 12.52 -4.33 -9.58
C LEU A 164 13.52 -4.51 -10.72
N ASP A 165 14.77 -4.09 -10.53
CA ASP A 165 15.83 -4.23 -11.52
C ASP A 165 16.50 -5.60 -11.40
N GLY A 166 16.32 -6.44 -12.41
CA GLY A 166 17.01 -7.73 -12.54
C GLY A 166 16.31 -8.92 -11.89
N THR A 167 15.40 -8.71 -10.93
CA THR A 167 14.61 -9.80 -10.34
C THR A 167 13.64 -10.39 -11.36
N LYS A 168 13.49 -11.72 -11.35
CA LYS A 168 12.49 -12.48 -12.07
C LYS A 168 11.51 -13.14 -11.12
N THR A 169 10.33 -13.50 -11.61
CA THR A 169 9.33 -14.23 -10.82
C THR A 169 9.91 -15.50 -10.21
N LYS A 170 10.84 -16.18 -10.91
CA LYS A 170 11.55 -17.34 -10.39
C LYS A 170 12.30 -17.06 -9.09
N ASP A 171 12.98 -15.93 -8.97
CA ASP A 171 13.75 -15.60 -7.75
C ASP A 171 12.83 -15.45 -6.54
N ILE A 172 11.63 -14.88 -6.75
CA ILE A 172 10.59 -14.75 -5.73
C ILE A 172 10.08 -16.14 -5.32
N VAL A 173 9.83 -17.02 -6.29
CA VAL A 173 9.37 -18.40 -6.05
C VAL A 173 10.41 -19.19 -5.27
N ASP A 174 11.68 -19.15 -5.70
CA ASP A 174 12.78 -19.88 -5.07
C ASP A 174 12.96 -19.43 -3.60
N TYR A 175 12.83 -18.13 -3.30
CA TYR A 175 12.82 -17.64 -1.91
C TYR A 175 11.64 -18.21 -1.10
N ILE A 176 10.43 -18.19 -1.66
CA ILE A 176 9.22 -18.67 -0.95
C ILE A 176 9.36 -20.17 -0.62
N GLU A 177 9.95 -20.95 -1.52
CA GLU A 177 10.21 -22.38 -1.31
C GLU A 177 11.23 -22.60 -0.18
N VAL A 178 12.36 -21.86 -0.20
CA VAL A 178 13.37 -21.94 0.87
C VAL A 178 12.84 -21.44 2.21
N ALA A 179 12.02 -20.38 2.22
CA ALA A 179 11.42 -19.84 3.43
C ALA A 179 10.44 -20.80 4.11
N ASN A 180 9.88 -21.75 3.35
CA ASN A 180 9.02 -22.82 3.84
C ASN A 180 9.77 -24.00 4.46
N GLU A 181 11.07 -24.13 4.19
CA GLU A 181 11.85 -25.20 4.79
C GLU A 181 11.84 -25.03 6.30
N LYS A 182 11.42 -26.08 7.03
CA LYS A 182 11.45 -26.09 8.49
C LYS A 182 12.90 -25.91 8.94
N LYS A 183 13.28 -24.67 9.28
CA LYS A 183 14.56 -24.40 9.93
C LYS A 183 14.53 -25.11 11.28
N ALA A 184 15.56 -25.91 11.55
CA ALA A 184 15.70 -26.57 12.84
C ALA A 184 15.62 -25.51 13.95
N ALA A 185 14.68 -25.68 14.88
CA ALA A 185 14.57 -24.79 16.03
C ALA A 185 15.74 -25.08 16.98
N PHE A 186 16.63 -24.11 17.15
CA PHE A 186 17.67 -24.19 18.18
C PHE A 186 17.04 -23.81 19.53
N ILE A 187 16.75 -24.80 20.37
CA ILE A 187 16.21 -24.59 21.71
C ILE A 187 17.40 -24.45 22.66
N VAL A 188 17.63 -23.25 23.19
CA VAL A 188 18.55 -23.04 24.30
C VAL A 188 17.80 -23.31 25.60
N LYS A 189 18.18 -24.38 26.31
CA LYS A 189 17.72 -24.65 27.68
C LYS A 189 18.76 -24.11 28.64
N TYR A 190 18.35 -23.23 29.55
CA TYR A 190 19.17 -22.81 30.68
C TYR A 190 18.77 -23.62 31.90
N ASP A 191 19.76 -24.16 32.59
CA ASP A 191 19.57 -24.75 33.92
C ASP A 191 20.01 -23.68 34.93
N ILE A 192 19.04 -23.03 35.58
CA ILE A 192 19.32 -22.04 36.62
C ILE A 192 19.39 -22.81 37.93
N GLN A 193 20.61 -23.04 38.43
CA GLN A 193 20.80 -23.53 39.80
C GLN A 193 20.54 -22.39 40.78
N VAL A 194 19.59 -22.61 41.70
CA VAL A 194 19.21 -21.70 42.78
C VAL A 194 20.07 -21.96 44.01
#